data_AF-A0A1R3L488-F1
#
_entry.id   AF-A0A1R3L488-F1
#
_cell.length_a   1.000
_cell.length_b   1.000
_cell.length_c   1.000
_cell.angle_alpha   90.00
_cell.angle_beta   90.00
_cell.angle_gamma   90.00
#
_symmetry.space_group_name_H-M   'P 1'
#
loop_
_entity.id
_entity.type
_entity.pdbx_description
1 polymer ?
#
loop_
_entity_poly.entity_id
_entity_poly.type
_entity_poly.pdbx_seq_one_letter_code
_entity_poly.pdbx_strand_id
1 'polypeptide(L)'
;MSRIVWRTHSMPVDLEESSSLQSEDPFNEDEHDSEDSQEQLAKPLSSDELKALLVDAERAKLTKKLSEANQQNRFLKRQLHIKEDALVNFKSELAVMELEIQALVSLAEEISQAGIPEAVLEKLREQLKDVDAAQSKEVSLFWIGMAESVQVMGSFDGWSQGEHLSPEYTGSFTKFSTTLLLRPGRYEIKFLVDGEWQLSPEYPTIGEGLTENNLLIVE
;
A
#
# COMPACT_ATOMS: atom_id res chain seq x y z
N MET A 1 3.80 -29.22 -20.91
CA MET A 1 3.08 -28.88 -19.66
C MET A 1 3.94 -29.30 -18.49
N SER A 2 4.76 -28.40 -17.96
CA SER A 2 5.63 -28.68 -16.81
C SER A 2 5.19 -27.80 -15.66
N ARG A 3 4.62 -28.40 -14.61
CA ARG A 3 4.20 -27.72 -13.39
C ARG A 3 5.41 -27.59 -12.47
N ILE A 4 5.84 -26.37 -12.21
CA ILE A 4 6.84 -26.08 -11.18
C ILE A 4 6.08 -25.91 -9.86
N VAL A 5 6.26 -26.88 -8.96
CA VAL A 5 5.76 -26.85 -7.59
C VAL A 5 6.83 -26.20 -6.72
N TRP A 6 6.56 -25.00 -6.21
CA TRP A 6 7.42 -24.32 -5.25
C TRP A 6 7.07 -24.82 -3.84
N ARG A 7 7.97 -25.61 -3.23
CA ARG A 7 7.90 -25.89 -1.79
C ARG A 7 8.43 -24.69 -1.03
N THR A 8 7.60 -24.09 -0.19
CA THR A 8 8.03 -23.14 0.84
C THR A 8 8.76 -23.91 1.94
N HIS A 9 10.08 -23.77 2.00
CA HIS A 9 10.84 -24.16 3.18
C HIS A 9 10.83 -23.00 4.17
N SER A 10 10.01 -23.11 5.21
CA SER A 10 10.09 -22.27 6.41
C SER A 10 11.07 -22.94 7.35
N MET A 11 12.19 -22.27 7.66
CA MET A 11 13.12 -22.68 8.72
C MET A 11 12.86 -21.80 9.96
N PRO A 12 12.71 -22.36 11.16
CA PRO A 12 12.73 -21.57 12.39
C PRO A 12 14.18 -21.18 12.66
N VAL A 13 14.42 -19.89 12.91
CA VAL A 13 15.71 -19.43 13.40
C VAL A 13 15.62 -19.47 14.93
N ASP A 14 16.17 -20.53 15.52
CA ASP A 14 16.50 -20.58 16.94
C ASP A 14 17.57 -19.52 17.22
N LEU A 15 17.26 -18.65 18.17
CA LEU A 15 18.13 -17.59 18.64
C LEU A 15 19.01 -18.15 19.77
N GLU A 16 20.05 -18.89 19.40
CA GLU A 16 21.13 -19.24 20.33
C GLU A 16 21.95 -17.96 20.62
N GLU A 17 21.79 -17.42 21.83
CA GLU A 17 22.66 -16.41 22.40
C GLU A 17 24.10 -16.94 22.46
N SER A 18 25.02 -16.28 21.78
CA SER A 18 26.46 -16.44 21.99
C SER A 18 27.04 -15.10 22.40
N SER A 19 27.13 -14.84 23.70
CA SER A 19 28.01 -13.80 24.24
C SER A 19 29.09 -14.49 25.07
N SER A 20 30.29 -14.57 24.48
CA SER A 20 31.50 -15.00 25.16
C SER A 20 32.02 -13.86 26.04
N LEU A 21 32.08 -14.08 27.35
CA LEU A 21 33.00 -13.38 28.24
C LEU A 21 33.71 -14.42 29.10
N GLN A 22 35.01 -14.56 28.85
CA GLN A 22 35.93 -15.31 29.70
C GLN A 22 36.23 -14.48 30.95
N SER A 23 36.04 -15.08 32.11
CA SER A 23 36.75 -14.71 33.33
C SER A 23 37.10 -16.01 34.04
N GLU A 24 38.39 -16.27 34.13
CA GLU A 24 38.98 -17.41 34.83
C GLU A 24 38.91 -17.17 36.35
N ASP A 25 38.58 -18.22 37.08
CA ASP A 25 38.96 -18.49 38.48
C ASP A 25 39.21 -20.01 38.51
N PRO A 26 40.19 -20.57 39.29
CA PRO A 26 40.10 -20.48 40.76
C PRO A 26 41.43 -20.66 41.54
N PHE A 27 41.52 -20.16 42.77
CA PHE A 27 42.17 -20.90 43.87
C PHE A 27 41.54 -20.57 45.23
N ASN A 28 41.07 -21.64 45.90
CA ASN A 28 40.70 -21.74 47.31
C ASN A 28 41.96 -21.50 48.20
N GLU A 29 41.95 -21.22 49.49
CA GLU A 29 41.09 -21.63 50.63
C GLU A 29 41.19 -20.53 51.70
N ASP A 30 40.15 -20.37 52.53
CA ASP A 30 40.33 -20.36 53.98
C ASP A 30 38.97 -20.48 54.69
N GLU A 31 38.84 -21.56 55.46
CA GLU A 31 37.78 -21.82 56.44
C GLU A 31 37.89 -20.85 57.63
N HIS A 32 36.76 -20.32 58.08
CA HIS A 32 36.24 -20.60 59.43
C HIS A 32 34.91 -19.86 59.67
N ASP A 33 33.85 -20.66 59.70
CA ASP A 33 32.89 -20.81 60.80
C ASP A 33 32.48 -19.57 61.61
N SER A 34 31.20 -19.19 61.55
CA SER A 34 30.34 -18.88 62.71
C SER A 34 28.95 -18.44 62.24
N GLU A 35 27.96 -19.21 62.68
CA GLU A 35 26.53 -18.97 62.62
C GLU A 35 26.14 -17.57 63.16
N ASP A 36 25.38 -16.79 62.39
CA ASP A 36 24.17 -16.16 62.95
C ASP A 36 23.19 -15.77 61.83
N SER A 37 22.02 -16.40 61.86
CA SER A 37 20.91 -16.12 60.94
C SER A 37 20.19 -14.87 61.44
N GLN A 38 20.66 -13.68 61.05
CA GLN A 38 19.89 -12.46 61.21
C GLN A 38 19.09 -12.18 59.93
N GLU A 39 17.82 -12.54 59.98
CA GLU A 39 16.74 -12.05 59.14
C GLU A 39 16.83 -10.51 59.06
N GLN A 40 17.45 -9.98 58.00
CA GLN A 40 17.50 -8.54 57.75
C GLN A 40 16.10 -8.06 57.37
N LEU A 41 15.34 -7.65 58.38
CA LEU A 41 14.04 -7.00 58.27
C LEU A 41 14.19 -5.73 57.40
N ALA A 42 13.53 -5.69 56.24
CA ALA A 42 13.58 -4.58 55.31
C ALA A 42 13.16 -3.26 55.99
N LYS A 43 14.09 -2.29 56.05
CA LYS A 43 13.83 -0.93 56.51
C LYS A 43 12.91 -0.24 55.48
N PRO A 44 11.82 0.45 55.88
CA PRO A 44 10.95 1.12 54.91
C PRO A 44 11.71 2.24 54.20
N LEU A 45 11.71 2.19 52.87
CA LEU A 45 12.35 3.16 51.98
C LEU A 45 11.86 4.58 52.29
N SER A 46 12.77 5.55 52.30
CA SER A 46 12.44 6.95 52.50
C SER A 46 11.65 7.51 51.31
N SER A 47 10.84 8.55 51.55
CA SER A 47 10.03 9.18 50.51
C SER A 47 10.85 9.66 49.31
N ASP A 48 12.10 10.09 49.51
CA ASP A 48 12.95 10.59 48.44
C ASP A 48 13.52 9.45 47.59
N GLU A 49 13.83 8.31 48.21
CA GLU A 49 14.20 7.07 47.50
C GLU A 49 13.04 6.55 46.66
N LEU A 50 11.81 6.58 47.18
CA LEU A 50 10.61 6.17 46.42
C LEU A 50 10.36 7.07 45.19
N LYS A 51 10.56 8.39 45.32
CA LYS A 51 10.45 9.32 44.20
C LYS A 51 11.54 9.07 43.16
N ALA A 52 12.77 8.81 43.59
CA ALA A 52 13.87 8.46 42.69
C ALA A 52 13.56 7.18 41.89
N LEU A 53 13.10 6.12 42.57
CA LEU A 53 12.70 4.86 41.91
C LEU A 53 11.54 5.03 40.93
N LEU A 54 10.57 5.89 41.24
CA LEU A 54 9.47 6.20 40.32
C LEU A 54 9.99 6.91 39.07
N VAL A 55 10.84 7.91 39.24
CA VAL A 55 11.47 8.64 38.11
C VAL A 55 12.31 7.69 37.26
N ASP A 56 13.06 6.77 37.88
CA ASP A 56 13.87 5.79 37.15
C ASP A 56 13.00 4.77 36.42
N ALA A 57 11.88 4.33 37.00
CA ALA A 57 10.91 3.46 36.35
C ALA A 57 10.23 4.15 35.15
N GLU A 58 9.87 5.42 35.26
CA GLU A 58 9.33 6.21 34.15
C GLU A 58 10.36 6.42 33.04
N ARG A 59 11.62 6.74 33.41
CA ARG A 59 12.73 6.85 32.47
C ARG A 59 12.96 5.55 31.73
N ALA A 60 12.99 4.41 32.42
CA ALA A 60 13.14 3.09 31.81
C ALA A 60 11.99 2.77 30.82
N LYS A 61 10.77 3.18 31.15
CA LYS A 61 9.62 3.02 30.23
C LYS A 61 9.76 3.88 28.98
N LEU A 62 10.22 5.12 29.11
CA LEU A 62 10.43 6.03 27.99
C LEU A 62 11.59 5.56 27.10
N THR A 63 12.71 5.13 27.67
CA THR A 63 13.84 4.61 26.90
C THR A 63 13.46 3.34 26.14
N LYS A 64 12.65 2.46 26.74
CA LYS A 64 12.10 1.29 26.06
C LYS A 64 11.20 1.67 24.89
N LYS A 65 10.25 2.58 25.07
CA LYS A 65 9.40 3.06 23.96
C LYS A 65 10.20 3.72 22.86
N LEU A 66 11.22 4.49 23.22
CA LEU A 66 12.11 5.15 22.26
C LEU A 66 12.92 4.12 21.46
N SER A 67 13.44 3.06 22.11
CA SER A 67 14.18 2.01 21.42
C SER A 67 13.28 1.18 20.49
N GLU A 68 12.07 0.84 20.93
CA GLU A 68 11.05 0.17 20.12
C GLU A 68 10.67 1.01 18.89
N ALA A 69 10.37 2.30 19.08
CA ALA A 69 10.07 3.23 17.98
C ALA A 69 11.25 3.37 17.00
N ASN A 70 12.49 3.42 17.51
CA ASN A 70 13.69 3.46 16.67
C ASN A 70 13.93 2.15 15.90
N GLN A 71 13.57 1.00 16.47
CA GLN A 71 13.62 -0.28 15.77
C GLN A 71 12.57 -0.33 14.65
N GLN A 72 11.33 0.09 14.94
CA GLN A 72 10.27 0.18 13.94
C GLN A 72 10.63 1.14 12.80
N ASN A 73 11.15 2.32 13.10
CA ASN A 73 11.62 3.26 12.09
C ASN A 73 12.71 2.67 11.19
N ARG A 74 13.69 1.96 11.78
CA ARG A 74 14.73 1.27 11.00
C ARG A 74 14.14 0.17 10.11
N PHE A 75 13.16 -0.58 10.61
CA PHE A 75 12.47 -1.61 9.83
C PHE A 75 11.68 -1.00 8.65
N LEU A 76 10.86 0.02 8.91
CA LEU A 76 10.08 0.70 7.88
C LEU A 76 10.97 1.34 6.83
N LYS A 77 12.10 1.96 7.24
CA LYS A 77 13.07 2.54 6.31
C LYS A 77 13.70 1.49 5.39
N ARG A 78 13.98 0.29 5.90
CA ARG A 78 14.48 -0.83 5.08
C ARG A 78 13.42 -1.32 4.09
N GLN A 79 12.17 -1.49 4.55
CA GLN A 79 11.06 -1.89 3.68
C GLN A 79 10.85 -0.87 2.55
N LEU A 80 10.87 0.42 2.89
CA LEU A 80 10.74 1.51 1.93
C LEU A 80 11.86 1.46 0.88
N HIS A 81 13.11 1.32 1.30
CA HIS A 81 14.24 1.22 0.37
C HIS A 81 14.10 0.02 -0.58
N ILE A 82 13.68 -1.16 -0.07
CA ILE A 82 13.45 -2.34 -0.92
C ILE A 82 12.34 -2.06 -1.95
N LYS A 83 11.27 -1.37 -1.55
CA LYS A 83 10.17 -0.99 -2.46
C LYS A 83 10.62 0.05 -3.49
N GLU A 84 11.46 1.00 -3.11
CA GLU A 84 12.05 1.99 -4.01
C GLU A 84 12.95 1.33 -5.06
N ASP A 85 13.83 0.41 -4.65
CA ASP A 85 14.69 -0.34 -5.58
C ASP A 85 13.86 -1.18 -6.57
N ALA A 86 12.82 -1.87 -6.07
CA ALA A 86 11.90 -2.60 -6.93
C ALA A 86 11.19 -1.67 -7.92
N LEU A 87 10.76 -0.48 -7.48
CA LEU A 87 10.13 0.52 -8.34
C LEU A 87 11.09 1.00 -9.44
N VAL A 88 12.35 1.29 -9.10
CA VAL A 88 13.37 1.68 -10.08
C VAL A 88 13.57 0.60 -11.14
N ASN A 89 13.64 -0.67 -10.72
CA ASN A 89 13.73 -1.80 -11.65
C ASN A 89 12.51 -1.87 -12.57
N PHE A 90 11.29 -1.83 -12.03
CA PHE A 90 10.06 -1.83 -12.84
C PHE A 90 10.00 -0.66 -13.82
N LYS A 91 10.46 0.53 -13.41
CA LYS A 91 10.51 1.70 -14.29
C LYS A 91 11.46 1.48 -15.48
N SER A 92 12.61 0.82 -15.23
CA SER A 92 13.55 0.49 -16.30
C SER A 92 12.99 -0.55 -17.27
N GLU A 93 12.29 -1.57 -16.77
CA GLU A 93 11.61 -2.58 -17.59
C GLU A 93 10.50 -1.94 -18.43
N LEU A 94 9.71 -1.03 -17.84
CA LEU A 94 8.68 -0.27 -18.55
C LEU A 94 9.28 0.55 -19.69
N ALA A 95 10.38 1.28 -19.44
CA ALA A 95 11.05 2.07 -20.47
C ALA A 95 11.54 1.20 -21.65
N VAL A 96 12.02 -0.03 -21.39
CA VAL A 96 12.37 -0.98 -22.46
C VAL A 96 11.14 -1.38 -23.26
N MET A 97 10.05 -1.76 -22.59
CA MET A 97 8.80 -2.12 -23.27
C MET A 97 8.21 -0.97 -24.09
N GLU A 98 8.32 0.28 -23.63
CA GLU A 98 7.89 1.46 -24.38
C GLU A 98 8.64 1.60 -25.71
N LEU A 99 9.97 1.39 -25.71
CA LEU A 99 10.76 1.39 -26.93
C LEU A 99 10.41 0.21 -27.86
N GLU A 100 10.13 -0.96 -27.31
CA GLU A 100 9.66 -2.11 -28.09
C GLU A 100 8.31 -1.82 -28.78
N ILE A 101 7.37 -1.21 -28.06
CA ILE A 101 6.08 -0.77 -28.61
C ILE A 101 6.31 0.28 -29.72
N GLN A 102 7.15 1.29 -29.49
CA GLN A 102 7.45 2.31 -30.51
C GLN A 102 8.05 1.69 -31.78
N ALA A 103 8.95 0.72 -31.65
CA ALA A 103 9.53 0.00 -32.79
C ALA A 103 8.48 -0.82 -33.55
N LEU A 104 7.58 -1.51 -32.84
CA LEU A 104 6.48 -2.26 -33.45
C LEU A 104 5.49 -1.34 -34.17
N VAL A 105 5.18 -0.18 -33.62
CA VAL A 105 4.32 0.83 -34.25
C VAL A 105 4.96 1.34 -35.54
N SER A 106 6.25 1.70 -35.52
CA SER A 106 6.99 2.13 -36.71
C SER A 106 6.98 1.04 -37.80
N LEU A 107 7.18 -0.22 -37.41
CA LEU A 107 7.11 -1.34 -38.35
C LEU A 107 5.70 -1.49 -38.94
N ALA A 108 4.65 -1.38 -38.13
CA ALA A 108 3.27 -1.46 -38.62
C ALA A 108 2.94 -0.34 -39.62
N GLU A 109 3.43 0.88 -39.39
CA GLU A 109 3.31 2.00 -40.34
C GLU A 109 3.99 1.71 -41.67
N GLU A 110 5.21 1.17 -41.65
CA GLU A 110 5.94 0.76 -42.86
C GLU A 110 5.20 -0.34 -43.63
N ILE A 111 4.70 -1.36 -42.92
CA ILE A 111 3.96 -2.46 -43.55
C ILE A 111 2.62 -1.94 -44.12
N SER A 112 1.93 -1.01 -43.44
CA SER A 112 0.71 -0.36 -43.96
C SER A 112 0.96 0.38 -45.27
N GLN A 113 2.13 1.01 -45.43
CA GLN A 113 2.53 1.68 -46.68
C GLN A 113 2.88 0.69 -47.80
N ALA A 114 3.23 -0.56 -47.46
CA ALA A 114 3.63 -1.59 -48.41
C ALA A 114 2.46 -2.33 -49.11
N GLY A 115 1.20 -1.98 -48.82
CA GLY A 115 0.02 -2.54 -49.51
C GLY A 115 -0.26 -4.00 -49.15
N ILE A 116 -0.62 -4.25 -47.89
CA ILE A 116 -0.87 -5.60 -47.35
C ILE A 116 -2.21 -6.17 -47.84
N PRO A 117 -2.28 -7.47 -48.17
CA PRO A 117 -3.56 -8.17 -48.40
C PRO A 117 -4.41 -8.29 -47.11
N GLU A 118 -5.71 -7.98 -47.25
CA GLU A 118 -6.75 -7.89 -46.19
C GLU A 118 -6.76 -9.05 -45.17
N ALA A 119 -6.41 -10.27 -45.59
CA ALA A 119 -6.39 -11.45 -44.71
C ALA A 119 -5.39 -11.34 -43.55
N VAL A 120 -4.30 -10.59 -43.72
CA VAL A 120 -3.31 -10.35 -42.67
C VAL A 120 -3.80 -9.30 -41.68
N LEU A 121 -4.55 -8.30 -42.14
CA LEU A 121 -5.15 -7.26 -41.30
C LEU A 121 -6.17 -7.85 -40.32
N GLU A 122 -7.00 -8.78 -40.77
CA GLU A 122 -7.97 -9.47 -39.90
C GLU A 122 -7.28 -10.31 -38.83
N LYS A 123 -6.19 -10.99 -39.16
CA LYS A 123 -5.39 -11.75 -38.18
C LYS A 123 -4.75 -10.85 -37.13
N LEU A 124 -4.25 -9.68 -37.55
CA LEU A 124 -3.66 -8.69 -36.65
C LEU A 124 -4.72 -8.04 -35.75
N ARG A 125 -5.89 -7.68 -36.30
CA ARG A 125 -7.04 -7.19 -35.50
C ARG A 125 -7.43 -8.17 -34.42
N GLU A 126 -7.43 -9.47 -34.73
CA GLU A 126 -7.76 -10.49 -33.73
C GLU A 126 -6.75 -10.53 -32.58
N GLN A 127 -5.45 -10.33 -32.85
CA GLN A 127 -4.43 -10.27 -31.81
C GLN A 127 -4.41 -8.94 -31.04
N LEU A 128 -4.88 -7.85 -31.63
CA LEU A 128 -4.97 -6.54 -30.97
C LEU A 128 -6.14 -6.41 -29.99
N LYS A 129 -7.17 -7.27 -30.08
CA LYS A 129 -8.30 -7.25 -29.13
C LYS A 129 -7.86 -7.40 -27.67
N ASP A 130 -6.83 -8.21 -27.42
CA ASP A 130 -6.29 -8.40 -26.08
C ASP A 130 -5.55 -7.15 -25.56
N VAL A 131 -4.96 -6.37 -26.48
CA VAL A 131 -4.29 -5.10 -26.17
C VAL A 131 -5.33 -4.01 -25.89
N ASP A 132 -6.38 -3.91 -26.70
CA ASP A 132 -7.48 -2.97 -26.50
C ASP A 132 -8.20 -3.21 -25.17
N ALA A 133 -8.36 -4.47 -24.76
CA ALA A 133 -8.92 -4.82 -23.45
C ALA A 133 -8.00 -4.45 -22.26
N ALA A 134 -6.69 -4.35 -22.50
CA ALA A 134 -5.71 -3.99 -21.48
C ALA A 134 -5.50 -2.47 -21.36
N GLN A 135 -5.83 -1.70 -22.38
CA GLN A 135 -5.62 -0.26 -22.43
C GLN A 135 -6.63 0.49 -21.55
N SER A 136 -6.15 1.41 -20.71
CA SER A 136 -7.03 2.34 -19.98
C SER A 136 -7.52 3.45 -20.89
N LYS A 137 -8.80 3.82 -20.76
CA LYS A 137 -9.47 4.89 -21.49
C LYS A 137 -9.79 6.04 -20.53
N GLU A 138 -9.74 7.26 -21.06
CA GLU A 138 -10.21 8.44 -20.34
C GLU A 138 -11.74 8.46 -20.29
N VAL A 139 -12.28 8.45 -19.08
CA VAL A 139 -13.72 8.43 -18.81
C VAL A 139 -14.07 9.68 -18.03
N SER A 140 -14.75 10.61 -18.70
CA SER A 140 -15.23 11.83 -18.08
C SER A 140 -16.48 11.56 -17.25
N LEU A 141 -16.44 11.95 -15.99
CA LEU A 141 -17.54 11.87 -15.04
C LEU A 141 -17.94 13.25 -14.58
N PHE A 142 -19.21 13.43 -14.25
CA PHE A 142 -19.70 14.66 -13.69
C PHE A 142 -20.82 14.44 -12.68
N TRP A 143 -20.98 15.41 -11.80
CA TRP A 143 -22.07 15.51 -10.85
C TRP A 143 -22.62 16.93 -10.90
N ILE A 144 -23.94 17.08 -10.83
CA ILE A 144 -24.60 18.39 -10.93
C ILE A 144 -25.42 18.62 -9.67
N GLY A 145 -25.20 19.77 -9.03
CA GLY A 145 -25.99 20.17 -7.87
C GLY A 145 -25.38 21.35 -7.11
N MET A 146 -25.89 21.57 -5.91
CA MET A 146 -25.32 22.53 -4.96
C MET A 146 -24.48 21.77 -3.95
N ALA A 147 -23.17 21.96 -4.02
CA ALA A 147 -22.20 21.37 -3.11
C ALA A 147 -20.98 22.28 -2.98
N GLU A 148 -20.21 22.12 -1.92
CA GLU A 148 -18.90 22.76 -1.74
C GLU A 148 -17.79 21.87 -2.29
N SER A 149 -17.87 20.56 -2.04
CA SER A 149 -16.90 19.57 -2.50
C SER A 149 -17.58 18.28 -2.94
N VAL A 150 -17.11 17.73 -4.05
CA VAL A 150 -17.60 16.46 -4.60
C VAL A 150 -16.44 15.55 -4.91
N GLN A 151 -16.52 14.32 -4.42
CA GLN A 151 -15.55 13.26 -4.67
C GLN A 151 -16.28 12.03 -5.21
N VAL A 152 -15.71 11.37 -6.23
CA VAL A 152 -16.20 10.08 -6.71
C VAL A 152 -15.39 8.96 -6.07
N MET A 153 -16.08 8.00 -5.48
CA MET A 153 -15.51 6.77 -4.92
C MET A 153 -15.99 5.59 -5.75
N GLY A 154 -15.23 4.50 -5.84
CA GLY A 154 -15.73 3.34 -6.55
C GLY A 154 -14.86 2.10 -6.50
N SER A 155 -15.29 1.05 -7.20
CA SER A 155 -14.57 -0.22 -7.27
C SER A 155 -13.26 -0.14 -8.06
N PHE A 156 -13.02 0.93 -8.82
CA PHE A 156 -11.81 1.12 -9.62
C PHE A 156 -10.53 1.22 -8.77
N ASP A 157 -10.64 1.66 -7.52
CA ASP A 157 -9.55 1.73 -6.55
C ASP A 157 -9.86 0.94 -5.26
N GLY A 158 -10.89 0.08 -5.30
CA GLY A 158 -11.34 -0.68 -4.15
C GLY A 158 -11.98 0.17 -3.05
N TRP A 159 -12.64 1.29 -3.38
CA TRP A 159 -13.31 2.18 -2.44
C TRP A 159 -12.39 2.84 -1.42
N SER A 160 -11.15 3.16 -1.84
CA SER A 160 -10.10 3.60 -0.90
C SER A 160 -9.85 5.10 -0.91
N GLN A 161 -9.43 5.67 -2.04
CA GLN A 161 -9.07 7.09 -2.16
C GLN A 161 -10.12 7.90 -2.91
N GLY A 162 -10.66 7.39 -4.01
CA GLY A 162 -11.51 8.14 -4.94
C GLY A 162 -10.79 9.30 -5.65
N GLU A 163 -11.56 10.10 -6.38
CA GLU A 163 -11.05 11.24 -7.17
C GLU A 163 -11.91 12.49 -6.92
N HIS A 164 -11.28 13.65 -6.76
CA HIS A 164 -12.02 14.90 -6.54
C HIS A 164 -12.50 15.48 -7.87
N LEU A 165 -13.70 16.05 -7.86
CA LEU A 165 -14.25 16.70 -9.04
C LEU A 165 -13.99 18.20 -8.98
N SER A 166 -13.60 18.75 -10.13
CA SER A 166 -13.38 20.19 -10.30
C SER A 166 -14.73 20.90 -10.51
N PRO A 167 -15.03 21.97 -9.77
CA PRO A 167 -16.26 22.74 -9.93
C PRO A 167 -16.22 23.67 -11.16
N GLU A 168 -17.31 23.68 -11.91
CA GLU A 168 -17.59 24.60 -13.01
C GLU A 168 -18.95 25.28 -12.74
N TYR A 169 -18.92 26.60 -12.53
CA TYR A 169 -20.12 27.34 -12.15
C TYR A 169 -20.99 27.66 -13.39
N THR A 170 -22.18 27.05 -13.46
CA THR A 170 -23.14 27.26 -14.56
C THR A 170 -24.28 28.23 -14.17
N GLY A 171 -24.11 29.01 -13.10
CA GLY A 171 -25.04 30.06 -12.69
C GLY A 171 -26.12 29.60 -11.70
N SER A 172 -26.89 28.57 -12.02
CA SER A 172 -28.00 28.08 -11.16
C SER A 172 -27.66 26.82 -10.35
N PHE A 173 -26.66 26.08 -10.81
CA PHE A 173 -26.06 24.92 -10.16
C PHE A 173 -24.58 24.85 -10.55
N THR A 174 -23.81 24.09 -9.79
CA THR A 174 -22.40 23.83 -10.12
C THR A 174 -22.30 22.47 -10.76
N LYS A 175 -21.61 22.39 -11.90
CA LYS A 175 -21.23 21.13 -12.51
C LYS A 175 -19.85 20.77 -12.00
N PHE A 176 -19.73 19.65 -11.32
CA PHE A 176 -18.47 19.08 -10.88
C PHE A 176 -18.04 18.06 -11.92
N SER A 177 -16.78 18.07 -12.36
CA SER A 177 -16.29 17.10 -13.36
C SER A 177 -14.88 16.59 -13.07
N THR A 178 -14.61 15.35 -13.47
CA THR A 178 -13.27 14.74 -13.44
C THR A 178 -13.09 13.76 -14.60
N THR A 179 -11.85 13.34 -14.84
CA THR A 179 -11.50 12.33 -15.85
C THR A 179 -10.76 11.19 -15.16
N LEU A 180 -11.30 9.97 -15.27
CA LEU A 180 -10.67 8.76 -14.75
C LEU A 180 -10.00 7.97 -15.87
N LEU A 181 -8.88 7.33 -15.59
CA LEU A 181 -8.22 6.38 -16.50
C LEU A 181 -8.62 4.95 -16.12
N LEU A 182 -9.62 4.40 -16.80
CA LEU A 182 -10.20 3.10 -16.47
C LEU A 182 -10.07 2.12 -17.63
N ARG A 183 -9.82 0.84 -17.32
CA ARG A 183 -9.86 -0.21 -18.34
C ARG A 183 -11.31 -0.52 -18.72
N PRO A 184 -11.58 -1.07 -19.91
CA PRO A 184 -12.89 -1.57 -20.26
C PRO A 184 -13.43 -2.52 -19.20
N GLY A 185 -14.65 -2.28 -18.74
CA GLY A 185 -15.19 -3.00 -17.59
C GLY A 185 -16.42 -2.35 -16.97
N ARG A 186 -16.89 -2.97 -15.89
CA ARG A 186 -18.02 -2.52 -15.10
C ARG A 186 -17.52 -2.07 -13.73
N TYR A 187 -17.82 -0.84 -13.37
CA TYR A 187 -17.40 -0.22 -12.14
C TYR A 187 -18.61 0.25 -11.34
N GLU A 188 -18.58 -0.02 -10.04
CA GLU A 188 -19.54 0.57 -9.11
C GLU A 188 -18.93 1.86 -8.59
N ILE A 189 -19.68 2.95 -8.62
CA ILE A 189 -19.25 4.25 -8.14
C ILE A 189 -20.31 4.88 -7.24
N LYS A 190 -19.91 5.79 -6.37
CA LYS A 190 -20.81 6.63 -5.57
C LYS A 190 -20.14 7.96 -5.28
N PHE A 191 -20.95 9.01 -5.15
CA PHE A 191 -20.44 10.35 -4.90
C PHE A 191 -20.48 10.64 -3.40
N LEU A 192 -19.40 11.23 -2.90
CA LEU A 192 -19.33 11.83 -1.59
C LEU A 192 -19.45 13.34 -1.79
N VAL A 193 -20.62 13.88 -1.46
CA VAL A 193 -21.00 15.28 -1.67
C VAL A 193 -21.08 15.94 -0.30
N ASP A 194 -20.18 16.87 -0.01
CA ASP A 194 -20.06 17.52 1.31
C ASP A 194 -19.99 16.53 2.49
N GLY A 195 -19.39 15.36 2.25
CA GLY A 195 -19.26 14.28 3.24
C GLY A 195 -20.43 13.31 3.31
N GLU A 196 -21.49 13.50 2.51
CA GLU A 196 -22.63 12.61 2.43
C GLU A 196 -22.64 11.74 1.17
N TRP A 197 -23.00 10.47 1.33
CA TRP A 197 -23.09 9.53 0.22
C TRP A 197 -24.33 9.79 -0.64
N GLN A 198 -24.12 10.11 -1.91
CA GLN A 198 -25.18 10.40 -2.86
C GLN A 198 -25.03 9.57 -4.14
N LEU A 199 -26.19 9.21 -4.70
CA LEU A 199 -26.29 8.66 -6.04
C LEU A 199 -26.55 9.79 -7.01
N SER A 200 -25.87 9.76 -8.15
CA SER A 200 -26.15 10.69 -9.24
C SER A 200 -27.27 10.12 -10.12
N PRO A 201 -28.29 10.92 -10.48
CA PRO A 201 -29.35 10.50 -11.40
C PRO A 201 -28.84 10.33 -12.84
N GLU A 202 -27.64 10.84 -13.14
CA GLU A 202 -27.03 10.79 -14.48
C GLU A 202 -26.46 9.40 -14.83
N TYR A 203 -26.34 8.51 -13.84
CA TYR A 203 -25.79 7.17 -14.02
C TYR A 203 -26.80 6.11 -13.58
N PRO A 204 -26.90 4.97 -14.30
CA PRO A 204 -27.71 3.83 -13.86
C PRO A 204 -27.33 3.40 -12.45
N THR A 205 -28.26 2.83 -11.69
CA THR A 205 -27.98 2.28 -10.36
C THR A 205 -27.92 0.74 -10.37
N ILE A 206 -27.18 0.18 -9.42
CA ILE A 206 -27.04 -1.27 -9.18
C ILE A 206 -26.99 -1.54 -7.67
N GLY A 207 -27.49 -2.69 -7.26
CA GLY A 207 -27.62 -3.06 -5.84
C GLY A 207 -28.98 -2.69 -5.25
N GLU A 208 -29.16 -2.91 -3.96
CA GLU A 208 -30.41 -2.66 -3.25
C GLU A 208 -30.16 -2.01 -1.88
N GLY A 209 -30.97 -1.02 -1.52
CA GLY A 209 -30.95 -0.39 -0.20
C GLY A 209 -29.63 0.32 0.12
N LEU A 210 -28.97 -0.08 1.21
CA LEU A 210 -27.75 0.58 1.70
C LEU A 210 -26.52 0.32 0.81
N THR A 211 -26.55 -0.72 -0.03
CA THR A 211 -25.47 -1.04 -0.96
C THR A 211 -25.81 -0.60 -2.39
N GLU A 212 -26.77 0.30 -2.56
CA GLU A 212 -27.08 0.88 -3.87
C GLU A 212 -25.97 1.85 -4.31
N ASN A 213 -25.46 1.62 -5.51
CA ASN A 213 -24.35 2.35 -6.13
C ASN A 213 -24.73 2.75 -7.58
N ASN A 214 -24.03 3.73 -8.15
CA ASN A 214 -24.11 4.00 -9.58
C ASN A 214 -23.23 2.99 -10.35
N LEU A 215 -23.65 2.60 -11.55
CA LEU A 215 -22.94 1.71 -12.44
C LEU A 215 -22.30 2.52 -13.58
N LEU A 216 -20.98 2.45 -13.67
CA LEU A 216 -20.18 2.99 -14.76
C LEU A 216 -19.71 1.87 -15.67
N ILE A 217 -20.03 1.95 -16.96
CA ILE A 217 -19.59 1.00 -17.97
C ILE A 217 -18.57 1.70 -18.85
N VAL A 218 -17.40 1.09 -18.98
CA VAL A 218 -16.33 1.52 -19.86
C VAL A 218 -16.24 0.50 -20.99
N GLU A 219 -16.54 0.93 -22.21
CA GLU A 219 -16.40 0.14 -23.45
C GLU A 219 -15.00 0.23 -24.00
#